data_AF-T0ZRY6-F1
#
_entry.id   AF-T0ZRY6-F1
#
_cell.length_a   1.000
_cell.length_b   1.000
_cell.length_c   1.000
_cell.angle_alpha   90.00
_cell.angle_beta   90.00
_cell.angle_gamma   90.00
#
_symmetry.space_group_name_H-M   'P 1'
#
loop_
_entity.id
_entity.type
_entity.pdbx_description
1 polymer ?
#
loop_
_entity_poly.entity_id
_entity_poly.type
_entity_poly.pdbx_seq_one_letter_code
_entity_poly.pdbx_strand_id
1 'polypeptide(L)' 'GEEALVKLYNAFKYMKVPCALVTDAGLTEIPPGSKTALGVGPWMSEEIDPITKSLKLL' A
#
# COMPACT_ATOMS: atom_id res chain seq x y z
N GLY A 1 4.13 -3.28 8.30
CA GLY A 1 3.08 -3.19 9.34
C GLY A 1 1.96 -2.28 8.87
N GLU A 2 0.76 -2.44 9.42
CA GLU A 2 -0.46 -1.73 8.97
C GLU A 2 -0.30 -0.20 8.89
N GLU A 3 0.32 0.42 9.90
CA GLU A 3 0.54 1.88 9.92
C GLU A 3 1.38 2.37 8.73
N ALA A 4 2.37 1.59 8.29
CA ALA A 4 3.19 1.93 7.14
C ALA A 4 2.39 1.89 5.83
N LEU A 5 1.47 0.91 5.70
CA LEU A 5 0.58 0.82 4.54
C LEU A 5 -0.39 2.00 4.49
N VAL A 6 -0.93 2.42 5.65
CA VAL A 6 -1.81 3.59 5.75
C VAL A 6 -1.06 4.87 5.39
N LYS A 7 0.18 5.05 5.87
CA LYS A 7 1.03 6.20 5.53
C LYS A 7 1.31 6.28 4.03
N LEU A 8 1.70 5.16 3.40
CA LEU A 8 1.94 5.10 1.96
C LEU A 8 0.66 5.36 1.15
N TYR A 9 -0.47 4.75 1.55
CA TYR A 9 -1.76 4.98 0.91
C TYR A 9 -2.13 6.47 0.88
N ASN A 10 -1.97 7.17 2.00
CA ASN A 10 -2.27 8.60 2.08
C ASN A 10 -1.32 9.44 1.20
N ALA A 11 -0.04 9.08 1.10
CA ALA A 11 0.90 9.75 0.22
C ALA A 11 0.50 9.64 -1.26
N PHE A 12 0.19 8.42 -1.74
CA PHE A 12 -0.24 8.21 -3.12
C PHE A 12 -1.60 8.85 -3.42
N LYS A 13 -2.53 8.82 -2.45
CA LYS A 13 -3.83 9.49 -2.56
C LYS A 13 -3.67 11.01 -2.70
N TYR A 14 -2.74 11.62 -1.96
CA TYR A 14 -2.42 13.04 -2.08
C TYR A 14 -1.84 13.39 -3.45
N MET A 15 -0.96 12.52 -3.99
CA MET A 15 -0.39 12.66 -5.34
C MET A 15 -1.39 12.34 -6.46
N LYS A 16 -2.62 11.93 -6.14
CA LYS A 16 -3.65 11.49 -7.09
C LYS A 16 -3.22 10.28 -7.94
N VAL A 17 -2.30 9.47 -7.42
CA VAL A 17 -1.91 8.19 -8.03
C VAL A 17 -2.97 7.15 -7.65
N PRO A 18 -3.49 6.36 -8.61
CA PRO A 18 -4.39 5.25 -8.33
C PRO A 18 -3.77 4.30 -7.30
N CYS A 19 -4.49 4.01 -6.22
CA CYS A 19 -4.03 3.08 -5.20
C CYS A 19 -5.21 2.44 -4.46
N ALA A 20 -4.99 1.23 -3.94
CA ALA A 20 -5.99 0.45 -3.22
C ALA A 20 -5.38 -0.19 -1.97
N LEU A 21 -5.95 0.13 -0.81
CA LEU A 21 -5.57 -0.47 0.46
C LEU A 21 -6.41 -1.72 0.71
N VAL A 22 -5.75 -2.88 0.72
CA VAL A 22 -6.39 -4.19 0.87
C VAL A 22 -6.54 -4.52 2.35
N THR A 23 -7.74 -4.96 2.71
CA THR A 23 -8.08 -5.42 4.06
C THR A 23 -8.22 -6.93 4.03
N ASP A 24 -7.67 -7.63 5.02
CA ASP A 24 -7.84 -9.07 5.12
C ASP A 24 -9.33 -9.43 5.25
N ALA A 25 -9.76 -10.45 4.49
CA ALA A 25 -11.13 -10.94 4.53
C ALA A 25 -11.44 -11.76 5.81
N GLY A 26 -10.51 -11.86 6.76
CA GLY A 26 -10.62 -12.73 7.92
C GLY A 26 -10.30 -14.19 7.60
N LEU A 27 -9.48 -14.43 6.58
CA LEU A 27 -9.03 -15.77 6.16
C LEU A 27 -7.67 -16.14 6.77
N THR A 28 -7.15 -15.31 7.67
CA THR A 28 -5.86 -15.51 8.35
C THR A 28 -6.02 -15.45 9.87
N GLU A 29 -4.99 -15.86 10.61
CA GLU A 29 -4.94 -15.79 12.08
C GLU A 29 -4.84 -14.34 12.63
N ILE A 30 -4.75 -13.35 11.74
CA ILE A 30 -4.70 -11.93 12.08
C ILE A 30 -6.13 -11.42 12.35
N PRO A 31 -6.32 -10.46 13.26
CA PRO A 31 -7.64 -9.88 13.50
C PRO A 31 -8.34 -9.43 12.20
N PRO A 32 -9.61 -9.80 12.02
CA PRO A 32 -10.38 -9.40 10.84
C PRO A 32 -10.46 -7.87 10.75
N GLY A 33 -10.30 -7.34 9.53
CA GLY A 33 -10.30 -5.89 9.28
C GLY A 33 -8.92 -5.23 9.25
N SER A 34 -7.84 -6.00 9.49
CA SER A 34 -6.45 -5.53 9.38
C SER A 34 -6.05 -5.22 7.93
N LYS A 35 -5.20 -4.20 7.74
CA LYS A 35 -4.68 -3.85 6.41
C LYS A 35 -3.43 -4.67 6.09
N THR A 36 -3.49 -5.47 5.03
CA THR A 36 -2.46 -6.45 4.70
C THR A 36 -1.64 -6.11 3.48
N ALA A 37 -2.18 -5.35 2.52
CA ALA A 37 -1.46 -4.98 1.31
C ALA A 37 -1.89 -3.61 0.77
N LEU A 38 -1.01 -3.00 -0.03
CA LEU A 38 -1.27 -1.77 -0.77
C LEU A 38 -0.93 -2.00 -2.24
N GLY A 39 -1.93 -1.88 -3.11
CA GLY A 39 -1.71 -1.79 -4.56
C GLY A 39 -1.52 -0.34 -4.98
N VAL A 40 -0.54 -0.06 -5.83
CA VAL A 40 -0.27 1.26 -6.40
C VAL A 40 -0.19 1.12 -7.91
N GLY A 41 -0.93 1.97 -8.63
CA GLY A 41 -0.96 2.02 -10.08
C GLY A 41 -2.26 1.49 -10.71
N PRO A 42 -2.28 1.34 -12.06
CA PRO A 42 -1.14 1.53 -12.95
C PRO A 42 -0.62 2.99 -12.94
N TRP A 43 0.70 3.16 -12.98
CA TRP A 43 1.36 4.47 -12.98
C TRP A 43 2.78 4.36 -13.56
N MET A 44 3.46 5.48 -13.78
CA MET A 44 4.84 5.51 -14.24
C MET A 44 5.81 5.13 -13.10
N SER A 45 6.69 4.15 -13.34
CA SER A 45 7.63 3.66 -12.32
C SER A 45 8.53 4.76 -11.77
N GLU A 46 9.01 5.66 -12.63
CA GLU A 46 9.86 6.79 -12.27
C GLU A 46 9.23 7.73 -11.24
N GLU A 47 7.90 7.80 -11.18
CA GLU A 47 7.16 8.65 -10.23
C GLU A 47 6.80 7.94 -8.91
N ILE A 48 6.70 6.61 -8.92
CA ILE A 48 6.39 5.81 -7.71
C ILE A 48 7.65 5.31 -6.99
N ASP A 49 8.73 5.04 -7.71
CA ASP A 49 9.99 4.52 -7.20
C ASP A 49 10.63 5.41 -6.12
N PRO A 50 10.59 6.76 -6.18
CA PRO A 50 11.12 7.59 -5.10
C PRO A 50 10.51 7.27 -3.73
N ILE A 51 9.30 6.73 -3.71
CA ILE A 51 8.53 6.38 -2.50
C ILE A 51 8.70 4.89 -2.15
N THR A 52 8.74 4.00 -3.16
CA THR A 52 8.74 2.54 -2.95
C THR A 52 10.12 1.90 -2.96
N LYS A 53 11.17 2.54 -3.52
CA LYS A 53 12.51 1.95 -3.70
C LYS A 53 13.22 1.51 -2.43
N SER A 54 12.83 2.07 -1.28
CA SER A 54 13.39 1.72 0.03
C SER A 54 12.74 0.46 0.63
N LEU A 55 11.63 0.01 0.05
CA LEU A 55 10.95 -1.21 0.44
C LEU A 55 11.71 -2.42 -0.11
N LYS A 56 11.82 -3.46 0.71
CA LYS A 56 12.38 -4.73 0.26
C LYS A 56 11.36 -5.45 -0.62
N LEU A 57 11.86 -6.12 -1.65
CA LEU A 57 11.08 -7.10 -2.39
C LEU A 57 10.67 -8.24 -1.44
N LEU A 58 9.45 -8.75 -1.63
CA LEU A 58 8.84 -9.80 -0.82
C LEU A 58 9.52 -11.16 -1.03
#